data_AF-A0A9B7HY94-F1
#
_entry.id   AF-A0A9B7HY94-F1
#
_cell.length_a   1.000
_cell.length_b   1.000
_cell.length_c   1.000
_cell.angle_alpha   90.00
_cell.angle_beta   90.00
_cell.angle_gamma   90.00
#
_symmetry.space_group_name_H-M   'P 1'
#
loop_
_entity.id
_entity.type
_entity.pdbx_description
1 polymer ?
#
loop_
_entity_poly.entity_id
_entity_poly.type
_entity_poly.pdbx_seq_one_letter_code
_entity_poly.pdbx_strand_id
1 'polypeptide(L)'
;MRIAVEGCAHGELDIIYGTIQEMEKVNGEKIDLLICCGDFQATRNLSDLKCMAISNKYKDMGTFYKYYSGEKVAPVLTIFIGGNHEASNYLQELSYGGWVAPNIYYLGYASVITIGGIRIAGLSGIYKSQHWMQGHHEKPPYTESTLRSVYHIRNLEIFRLKQLTGNIDIFLTHDWPLGITRYGDENVLLKEKPFFKNDIKNNMLGSPPSMQLLELHYPSYWFSAHLHCKFAALVPEKGGTRVTKFLALDKCLPKRKFLQILEIKHNSDLPLKLHYDLEWLTILYLTNHLLSVKSGIQYMPGQYDNTRWVFTPTTEEKEIVLKKFNCNLEIPLNFTQTVKSYNPDCTDVSVVSPQLMVIIISYRLNQIVRNLNVEIILYIRIQFYKMDKLTIISGTLFFAADIFAIVSLAMPDWIITDVGGDTRLGLMWSCMTLYNRPPVCYSSNLEPEWFMALICIFVGCILITATIILLATSHWDRNVISYARWVGFTAMVLFCLAAVIFPMGFHIDEIGGQPYQLPNSHQVGISYILFVLALWITVISELFAGKVCLPHF
;
A
#
# COMPACT_ATOMS: atom_id res chain seq x y z
N MET A 1 -35.86 -6.10 -8.12
CA MET A 1 -34.66 -6.61 -7.43
C MET A 1 -34.88 -6.47 -5.93
N ARG A 2 -34.71 -7.55 -5.17
CA ARG A 2 -34.79 -7.55 -3.70
C ARG A 2 -33.39 -7.35 -3.15
N ILE A 3 -33.16 -6.19 -2.56
CA ILE A 3 -31.85 -5.74 -2.10
C ILE A 3 -31.86 -5.71 -0.58
N ALA A 4 -30.95 -6.46 0.03
CA ALA A 4 -30.67 -6.38 1.46
C ALA A 4 -29.62 -5.27 1.69
N VAL A 5 -29.93 -4.30 2.55
CA VAL A 5 -29.01 -3.23 2.94
C VAL A 5 -28.55 -3.48 4.36
N GLU A 6 -27.25 -3.47 4.56
CA GLU A 6 -26.54 -3.68 5.83
C GLU A 6 -25.85 -2.38 6.27
N GLY A 7 -25.94 -2.07 7.56
CA GLY A 7 -25.21 -0.97 8.20
C GLY A 7 -23.70 -1.25 8.33
N CYS A 8 -23.20 -1.37 9.56
CA CYS A 8 -21.81 -1.74 9.82
C CYS A 8 -21.69 -3.26 10.05
N ALA A 9 -20.91 -3.95 9.21
CA ALA A 9 -20.81 -5.42 9.29
C ALA A 9 -19.89 -5.91 10.42
N HIS A 10 -18.81 -5.19 10.70
CA HIS A 10 -17.77 -5.53 11.70
C HIS A 10 -17.22 -6.97 11.60
N GLY A 11 -17.11 -7.51 10.39
CA GLY A 11 -16.58 -8.87 10.16
C GLY A 11 -17.55 -10.01 10.48
N GLU A 12 -18.80 -9.71 10.85
CA GLU A 12 -19.86 -10.67 11.21
C GLU A 12 -20.58 -11.26 9.98
N LEU A 13 -19.83 -11.59 8.92
CA LEU A 13 -20.39 -12.03 7.65
C LEU A 13 -21.22 -13.31 7.78
N ASP A 14 -20.79 -14.24 8.63
CA ASP A 14 -21.54 -15.48 8.91
C ASP A 14 -22.93 -15.18 9.51
N ILE A 15 -23.05 -14.17 10.39
CA ILE A 15 -24.32 -13.76 10.97
C ILE A 15 -25.20 -13.08 9.93
N ILE A 16 -24.62 -12.17 9.14
CA ILE A 16 -25.33 -11.43 8.09
C ILE A 16 -25.90 -12.41 7.05
N TYR A 17 -25.06 -13.29 6.51
CA TYR A 17 -25.49 -14.28 5.53
C TYR A 17 -26.47 -15.30 6.11
N GLY A 18 -26.26 -15.77 7.35
CA GLY A 18 -27.21 -16.64 8.05
C GLY A 18 -28.58 -15.97 8.23
N THR A 19 -28.60 -14.69 8.56
CA THR A 19 -29.83 -13.88 8.69
C THR A 19 -30.56 -13.77 7.35
N ILE A 20 -29.83 -13.48 6.27
CA ILE A 20 -30.40 -13.43 4.91
C ILE A 20 -31.01 -14.77 4.52
N GLN A 21 -30.27 -15.87 4.70
CA GLN A 21 -30.76 -17.21 4.36
C GLN A 21 -32.01 -17.59 5.16
N GLU A 22 -32.10 -17.20 6.43
CA GLU A 22 -33.30 -17.44 7.23
C GLU A 22 -34.48 -16.61 6.73
N MET A 23 -34.28 -15.35 6.38
CA MET A 23 -35.32 -14.51 5.77
C MET A 23 -35.80 -15.07 4.42
N GLU A 24 -34.90 -15.60 3.59
CA GLU A 24 -35.26 -16.26 2.34
C GLU A 24 -36.11 -17.51 2.56
N LYS A 25 -35.78 -18.32 3.58
CA LYS A 25 -36.57 -19.51 3.93
C LYS A 25 -37.96 -19.15 4.43
N VAL A 26 -38.06 -18.15 5.31
CA VAL A 26 -39.33 -17.73 5.91
C VAL A 26 -40.25 -17.07 4.88
N ASN A 27 -39.70 -16.21 4.03
CA ASN A 27 -40.50 -15.44 3.06
C ASN A 27 -40.71 -16.17 1.73
N GLY A 28 -39.93 -17.23 1.44
CA GLY A 28 -40.01 -17.97 0.18
C GLY A 28 -39.43 -17.22 -1.03
N GLU A 29 -38.73 -16.12 -0.81
CA GLU A 29 -38.23 -15.23 -1.86
C GLU A 29 -36.74 -14.96 -1.67
N LYS A 30 -35.98 -15.04 -2.77
CA LYS A 30 -34.52 -14.82 -2.77
C LYS A 30 -34.14 -13.34 -2.63
N ILE A 31 -32.96 -13.10 -2.09
CA ILE A 31 -32.30 -11.79 -2.09
C ILE A 31 -31.30 -11.79 -3.25
N ASP A 32 -31.41 -10.76 -4.09
CA ASP A 32 -30.61 -10.63 -5.31
C ASP A 32 -29.24 -10.00 -5.06
N LEU A 33 -29.18 -9.07 -4.10
CA LEU A 33 -28.00 -8.25 -3.81
C LEU A 33 -27.96 -7.90 -2.32
N LEU A 34 -26.79 -8.00 -1.72
CA LEU A 34 -26.45 -7.43 -0.42
C LEU A 34 -25.57 -6.18 -0.63
N ILE A 35 -25.94 -5.08 0.01
CA ILE A 35 -25.16 -3.83 0.04
C ILE A 35 -24.72 -3.57 1.48
N CYS A 36 -23.41 -3.56 1.73
CA CYS A 36 -22.85 -3.18 3.03
C CYS A 36 -22.31 -1.74 3.01
N CYS A 37 -22.76 -0.91 3.94
CA CYS A 37 -22.43 0.51 3.98
C CYS A 37 -21.11 0.83 4.72
N GLY A 38 -20.24 -0.17 4.92
CA GLY A 38 -18.89 -0.01 5.48
C GLY A 38 -18.66 -0.72 6.80
N ASP A 39 -17.49 -0.48 7.37
CA ASP A 39 -16.90 -1.28 8.45
C ASP A 39 -17.03 -2.78 8.12
N PHE A 40 -16.68 -3.16 6.88
CA PHE A 40 -16.83 -4.51 6.37
C PHE A 40 -15.83 -5.47 7.03
N GLN A 41 -14.62 -4.98 7.29
CA GLN A 41 -13.50 -5.72 7.87
C GLN A 41 -13.08 -6.90 6.98
N ALA A 42 -12.64 -6.59 5.76
CA ALA A 42 -12.10 -7.57 4.80
C ALA A 42 -10.70 -8.11 5.21
N THR A 43 -10.57 -8.69 6.40
CA THR A 43 -9.28 -9.10 6.98
C THR A 43 -8.86 -10.47 6.48
N ARG A 44 -7.79 -10.57 5.68
CA ARG A 44 -7.33 -11.86 5.10
C ARG A 44 -6.45 -12.63 6.08
N ASN A 45 -5.61 -11.94 6.85
CA ASN A 45 -4.68 -12.51 7.83
C ASN A 45 -4.36 -11.54 8.99
N LEU A 46 -3.48 -11.96 9.91
CA LEU A 46 -3.07 -11.17 11.07
C LEU A 46 -2.30 -9.88 10.70
N SER A 47 -1.64 -9.84 9.54
CA SER A 47 -0.97 -8.62 9.07
C SER A 47 -2.01 -7.56 8.68
N ASP A 48 -3.05 -7.95 7.96
CA ASP A 48 -4.19 -7.06 7.67
C ASP A 48 -4.90 -6.59 8.95
N LEU A 49 -5.04 -7.48 9.95
CA LEU A 49 -5.66 -7.13 11.24
C LEU A 49 -4.88 -6.05 12.00
N LYS A 50 -3.55 -6.03 11.86
CA LYS A 50 -2.70 -4.98 12.43
C LYS A 50 -2.93 -3.62 11.76
N CYS A 51 -3.30 -3.62 10.48
CA CYS A 51 -3.62 -2.44 9.68
C CYS A 51 -5.04 -1.91 9.90
N MET A 52 -5.80 -2.48 10.85
CA MET A 52 -7.11 -1.97 11.25
C MET A 52 -6.97 -0.94 12.37
N ALA A 53 -7.59 0.23 12.18
CA ALA A 53 -7.60 1.35 13.13
C ALA A 53 -8.54 1.12 14.32
N ILE A 54 -8.24 0.10 15.12
CA ILE A 54 -9.00 -0.28 16.31
C ILE A 54 -8.04 -0.60 17.47
N SER A 55 -8.48 -0.34 18.70
CA SER A 55 -7.69 -0.70 19.88
C SER A 55 -7.41 -2.20 19.92
N ASN A 56 -6.19 -2.60 20.27
CA ASN A 56 -5.76 -4.00 20.22
C ASN A 56 -6.67 -4.97 20.99
N LYS A 57 -7.32 -4.52 22.07
CA LYS A 57 -8.28 -5.34 22.85
C LYS A 57 -9.58 -5.70 22.11
N TYR A 58 -9.90 -5.00 21.03
CA TYR A 58 -11.10 -5.21 20.23
C TYR A 58 -10.76 -5.73 18.82
N LYS A 59 -9.49 -6.00 18.53
CA LYS A 59 -9.10 -6.62 17.26
C LYS A 59 -9.62 -8.05 17.26
N ASP A 60 -10.46 -8.35 16.27
CA ASP A 60 -10.97 -9.68 15.98
C ASP A 60 -10.70 -9.97 14.51
N MET A 61 -10.26 -11.20 14.22
CA MET A 61 -10.02 -11.66 12.86
C MET A 61 -11.34 -11.76 12.06
N GLY A 62 -12.48 -11.91 12.75
CA GLY A 62 -13.79 -12.08 12.14
C GLY A 62 -13.84 -13.31 11.23
N THR A 63 -14.72 -13.29 10.24
CA THR A 63 -14.98 -14.46 9.38
C THR A 63 -14.59 -14.27 7.92
N PHE A 64 -14.15 -13.07 7.51
CA PHE A 64 -13.84 -12.78 6.11
C PHE A 64 -12.77 -13.69 5.50
N TYR A 65 -11.72 -14.05 6.26
CA TYR A 65 -10.65 -14.93 5.78
C TYR A 65 -11.16 -16.29 5.25
N LYS A 66 -12.33 -16.76 5.71
CA LYS A 66 -12.98 -17.99 5.21
C LYS A 66 -13.53 -17.83 3.80
N TYR A 67 -14.08 -16.66 3.50
CA TYR A 67 -14.56 -16.31 2.16
C TYR A 67 -13.40 -16.04 1.21
N TYR A 68 -12.36 -15.37 1.70
CA TYR A 68 -11.12 -15.15 0.96
C TYR A 68 -10.39 -16.45 0.63
N SER A 69 -10.27 -17.37 1.60
CA SER A 69 -9.58 -18.66 1.44
C SER A 69 -10.32 -19.64 0.53
N GLY A 70 -11.64 -19.46 0.36
CA GLY A 70 -12.51 -20.40 -0.34
C GLY A 70 -13.11 -21.49 0.56
N GLU A 71 -12.88 -21.46 1.88
CA GLU A 71 -13.59 -22.29 2.86
C GLU A 71 -15.11 -22.05 2.77
N LYS A 72 -15.50 -20.80 2.50
CA LYS A 72 -16.90 -20.39 2.29
C LYS A 72 -17.05 -19.60 1.00
N VAL A 73 -18.27 -19.59 0.47
CA VAL A 73 -18.68 -18.75 -0.66
C VAL A 73 -19.84 -17.88 -0.21
N ALA A 74 -19.82 -16.60 -0.54
CA ALA A 74 -20.94 -15.70 -0.20
C ALA A 74 -22.21 -16.16 -0.94
N PRO A 75 -23.31 -16.44 -0.22
CA PRO A 75 -24.52 -17.02 -0.81
C PRO A 75 -25.34 -16.03 -1.66
N VAL A 76 -25.02 -14.74 -1.56
CA VAL A 76 -25.65 -13.64 -2.31
C VAL A 76 -24.57 -12.70 -2.80
N LEU A 77 -24.74 -12.14 -4.00
CA LEU A 77 -23.83 -11.12 -4.51
C LEU A 77 -23.76 -9.97 -3.51
N THR A 78 -22.56 -9.67 -3.06
CA THR A 78 -22.32 -8.67 -2.01
C THR A 78 -21.47 -7.56 -2.57
N ILE A 79 -21.94 -6.32 -2.47
CA ILE A 79 -21.14 -5.12 -2.73
C ILE A 79 -20.95 -4.33 -1.44
N PHE A 80 -19.80 -3.67 -1.29
CA PHE A 80 -19.56 -2.82 -0.13
C PHE A 80 -18.66 -1.61 -0.44
N ILE A 81 -18.81 -0.58 0.39
CA ILE A 81 -17.85 0.52 0.54
C ILE A 81 -17.06 0.33 1.83
N GLY A 82 -15.90 0.98 1.97
CA GLY A 82 -15.10 0.94 3.20
C GLY A 82 -15.62 1.91 4.26
N GLY A 83 -15.49 1.55 5.53
CA GLY A 83 -15.70 2.44 6.68
C GLY A 83 -14.39 2.92 7.30
N ASN A 84 -14.35 3.02 8.62
CA ASN A 84 -13.17 3.39 9.40
C ASN A 84 -12.50 2.21 10.12
N HIS A 85 -13.18 1.08 10.25
CA HIS A 85 -12.61 -0.17 10.75
C HIS A 85 -12.44 -1.15 9.59
N GLU A 86 -11.32 -1.03 8.88
CA GLU A 86 -11.04 -1.85 7.71
C GLU A 86 -9.64 -2.43 7.75
N ALA A 87 -9.44 -3.52 6.99
CA ALA A 87 -8.10 -3.93 6.56
C ALA A 87 -7.60 -2.92 5.51
N SER A 88 -7.17 -1.73 5.96
CA SER A 88 -6.93 -0.60 5.06
C SER A 88 -5.86 -0.91 4.02
N ASN A 89 -4.81 -1.65 4.37
CA ASN A 89 -3.79 -2.10 3.43
C ASN A 89 -4.38 -2.92 2.27
N TYR A 90 -5.33 -3.82 2.56
CA TYR A 90 -5.98 -4.60 1.52
C TYR A 90 -6.89 -3.73 0.65
N LEU A 91 -7.71 -2.87 1.25
CA LEU A 91 -8.59 -1.98 0.47
C LEU A 91 -7.79 -0.99 -0.39
N GLN A 92 -6.60 -0.56 0.05
CA GLN A 92 -5.69 0.27 -0.75
C GLN A 92 -5.20 -0.43 -2.03
N GLU A 93 -5.02 -1.77 -2.02
CA GLU A 93 -4.67 -2.54 -3.23
C GLU A 93 -5.76 -2.42 -4.31
N LEU A 94 -7.00 -2.14 -3.90
CA LEU A 94 -8.22 -2.09 -4.70
C LEU A 94 -8.87 -0.70 -4.70
N SER A 95 -8.07 0.37 -4.79
CA SER A 95 -8.55 1.76 -4.73
C SER A 95 -9.59 2.13 -5.79
N TYR A 96 -9.61 1.45 -6.94
CA TYR A 96 -10.62 1.57 -8.01
C TYR A 96 -11.74 0.52 -7.94
N GLY A 97 -11.76 -0.30 -6.88
CA GLY A 97 -12.70 -1.40 -6.69
C GLY A 97 -12.19 -2.74 -7.23
N GLY A 98 -12.82 -3.83 -6.80
CA GLY A 98 -12.48 -5.18 -7.23
C GLY A 98 -13.07 -6.27 -6.35
N TRP A 99 -12.99 -7.51 -6.83
CA TRP A 99 -13.41 -8.67 -6.04
C TRP A 99 -12.44 -8.91 -4.89
N VAL A 100 -12.96 -8.91 -3.66
CA VAL A 100 -12.17 -9.24 -2.46
C VAL A 100 -12.28 -10.71 -2.08
N ALA A 101 -13.31 -11.39 -2.59
CA ALA A 101 -13.54 -12.82 -2.50
C ALA A 101 -14.55 -13.19 -3.61
N PRO A 102 -14.75 -14.48 -3.92
CA PRO A 102 -15.81 -14.87 -4.85
C PRO A 102 -17.16 -14.32 -4.38
N ASN A 103 -17.87 -13.62 -5.28
CA ASN A 103 -19.18 -13.02 -5.04
C ASN A 103 -19.22 -11.85 -4.02
N ILE A 104 -18.05 -11.29 -3.64
CA ILE A 104 -17.93 -10.10 -2.79
C ILE A 104 -17.07 -9.03 -3.50
N TYR A 105 -17.68 -7.89 -3.82
CA TYR A 105 -17.06 -6.81 -4.60
C TYR A 105 -16.93 -5.51 -3.78
N TYR A 106 -15.70 -5.01 -3.66
CA TYR A 106 -15.41 -3.71 -3.07
C TYR A 106 -15.56 -2.61 -4.14
N LEU A 107 -16.23 -1.50 -3.80
CA LEU A 107 -16.40 -0.37 -4.72
C LEU A 107 -15.15 0.53 -4.84
N GLY A 108 -14.10 0.34 -4.06
CA GLY A 108 -12.95 1.26 -4.08
C GLY A 108 -13.19 2.53 -3.26
N TYR A 109 -12.29 3.50 -3.37
CA TYR A 109 -12.43 4.77 -2.65
C TYR A 109 -13.68 5.54 -3.07
N ALA A 110 -13.95 5.55 -4.37
CA ALA A 110 -15.24 5.90 -4.93
C ALA A 110 -15.44 5.13 -6.23
N SER A 111 -16.68 4.78 -6.55
CA SER A 111 -17.01 4.16 -7.84
C SER A 111 -18.48 4.29 -8.20
N VAL A 112 -18.77 4.07 -9.48
CA VAL A 112 -20.12 3.88 -10.00
C VAL A 112 -20.15 2.58 -10.79
N ILE A 113 -21.12 1.73 -10.48
CA ILE A 113 -21.38 0.45 -11.15
C ILE A 113 -22.86 0.37 -11.53
N THR A 114 -23.19 -0.58 -12.40
CA THR A 114 -24.58 -0.90 -12.74
C THR A 114 -24.89 -2.39 -12.57
N ILE A 115 -26.12 -2.72 -12.18
CA ILE A 115 -26.63 -4.09 -12.07
C ILE A 115 -28.13 -4.11 -12.35
N GLY A 116 -28.58 -4.96 -13.28
CA GLY A 116 -30.00 -5.03 -13.64
C GLY A 116 -30.60 -3.67 -14.05
N GLY A 117 -29.79 -2.77 -14.62
CA GLY A 117 -30.19 -1.40 -14.96
C GLY A 117 -30.23 -0.40 -13.80
N ILE A 118 -29.94 -0.81 -12.55
CA ILE A 118 -29.80 0.08 -11.39
C ILE A 118 -28.37 0.65 -11.40
N ARG A 119 -28.23 1.97 -11.27
CA ARG A 119 -26.94 2.67 -11.13
C ARG A 119 -26.62 2.96 -9.67
N ILE A 120 -25.50 2.42 -9.19
CA ILE A 120 -25.08 2.50 -7.79
C ILE A 120 -23.76 3.25 -7.71
N ALA A 121 -23.75 4.38 -7.00
CA ALA A 121 -22.55 5.13 -6.66
C ALA A 121 -22.14 4.85 -5.21
N GLY A 122 -20.84 4.80 -4.95
CA GLY A 122 -20.31 4.61 -3.60
C GLY A 122 -19.12 5.52 -3.31
N LEU A 123 -19.02 5.94 -2.06
CA LEU A 123 -17.90 6.69 -1.50
C LEU A 123 -17.49 6.05 -0.18
N SER A 124 -16.27 5.51 -0.15
CA SER A 124 -15.69 4.88 1.03
C SER A 124 -15.10 5.89 2.00
N GLY A 125 -15.07 5.52 3.28
CA GLY A 125 -14.39 6.25 4.34
C GLY A 125 -15.27 7.25 5.09
N ILE A 126 -14.62 8.03 5.96
CA ILE A 126 -15.28 9.09 6.73
C ILE A 126 -14.59 10.44 6.51
N TYR A 127 -15.34 11.53 6.70
CA TYR A 127 -14.82 12.86 6.50
C TYR A 127 -13.96 13.35 7.69
N LYS A 128 -12.76 13.86 7.37
CA LYS A 128 -11.96 14.69 8.28
C LYS A 128 -11.33 15.85 7.52
N SER A 129 -11.64 17.08 7.95
CA SER A 129 -11.19 18.32 7.31
C SER A 129 -9.67 18.41 7.13
N GLN A 130 -8.90 17.93 8.10
CA GLN A 130 -7.43 18.01 8.07
C GLN A 130 -6.78 17.19 6.93
N HIS A 131 -7.41 16.10 6.49
CA HIS A 131 -6.90 15.23 5.42
C HIS A 131 -7.61 15.45 4.10
N TRP A 132 -8.75 16.15 4.10
CA TRP A 132 -9.60 16.40 2.94
C TRP A 132 -8.83 16.88 1.71
N MET A 133 -7.92 17.83 1.89
CA MET A 133 -7.14 18.41 0.80
C MET A 133 -5.86 17.64 0.48
N GLN A 134 -5.56 16.52 1.12
CA GLN A 134 -4.30 15.80 0.90
C GLN A 134 -4.40 14.79 -0.25
N GLY A 135 -3.25 14.28 -0.71
CA GLY A 135 -3.20 13.06 -1.51
C GLY A 135 -3.28 11.79 -0.65
N HIS A 136 -3.38 10.63 -1.32
CA HIS A 136 -3.31 9.31 -0.70
C HIS A 136 -1.85 8.89 -0.55
N HIS A 137 -1.22 9.28 0.54
CA HIS A 137 0.22 9.14 0.81
C HIS A 137 0.54 8.00 1.79
N GLU A 138 -0.49 7.45 2.41
CA GLU A 138 -0.40 6.39 3.41
C GLU A 138 0.07 5.09 2.78
N LYS A 139 1.04 4.43 3.43
CA LYS A 139 1.56 3.12 3.05
C LYS A 139 1.93 2.31 4.30
N PRO A 140 1.84 0.97 4.27
CA PRO A 140 2.41 0.13 5.32
C PRO A 140 3.95 0.23 5.38
N PRO A 141 4.58 0.07 6.56
CA PRO A 141 3.95 0.04 7.88
C PRO A 141 3.31 1.38 8.22
N TYR A 142 2.05 1.36 8.70
CA TYR A 142 1.37 2.58 9.10
C TYR A 142 1.85 3.05 10.47
N THR A 143 2.07 4.35 10.59
CA THR A 143 2.08 5.05 11.87
C THR A 143 0.67 5.15 12.44
N GLU A 144 0.53 5.48 13.73
CA GLU A 144 -0.78 5.75 14.35
C GLU A 144 -1.59 6.84 13.59
N SER A 145 -0.91 7.84 13.03
CA SER A 145 -1.57 8.88 12.24
C SER A 145 -2.04 8.34 10.89
N THR A 146 -1.16 7.68 10.15
CA THR A 146 -1.46 7.19 8.79
C THR A 146 -2.47 6.03 8.79
N LEU A 147 -2.50 5.23 9.85
CA LEU A 147 -3.50 4.20 10.10
C LEU A 147 -4.92 4.79 10.18
N ARG A 148 -5.04 6.06 10.62
CA ARG A 148 -6.31 6.79 10.66
C ARG A 148 -6.56 7.58 9.37
N SER A 149 -5.53 8.18 8.80
CA SER A 149 -5.70 9.04 7.61
C SER A 149 -6.06 8.26 6.35
N VAL A 150 -5.65 6.99 6.26
CA VAL A 150 -5.87 6.12 5.08
C VAL A 150 -7.34 5.94 4.68
N TYR A 151 -8.28 5.90 5.63
CA TYR A 151 -9.70 5.75 5.35
C TYR A 151 -10.47 7.08 5.33
N HIS A 152 -9.78 8.23 5.44
CA HIS A 152 -10.47 9.51 5.34
C HIS A 152 -10.77 9.87 3.88
N ILE A 153 -11.92 10.49 3.64
CA ILE A 153 -12.31 10.95 2.30
C ILE A 153 -11.36 12.05 1.82
N ARG A 154 -10.92 12.02 0.55
CA ARG A 154 -10.19 13.12 -0.10
C ARG A 154 -11.08 13.91 -1.05
N ASN A 155 -10.70 15.16 -1.30
CA ASN A 155 -11.39 16.04 -2.23
C ASN A 155 -11.40 15.49 -3.68
N LEU A 156 -10.42 14.66 -4.04
CA LEU A 156 -10.32 14.05 -5.37
C LEU A 156 -11.55 13.20 -5.72
N GLU A 157 -11.96 12.29 -4.83
CA GLU A 157 -13.12 11.42 -5.08
C GLU A 157 -14.41 12.24 -5.20
N ILE A 158 -14.56 13.27 -4.36
CA ILE A 158 -15.73 14.15 -4.40
C ILE A 158 -15.73 15.00 -5.67
N PHE A 159 -14.59 15.52 -6.09
CA PHE A 159 -14.45 16.24 -7.35
C PHE A 159 -14.89 15.37 -8.53
N ARG A 160 -14.45 14.10 -8.58
CA ARG A 160 -14.84 13.14 -9.61
C ARG A 160 -16.34 12.83 -9.59
N LEU A 161 -16.90 12.56 -8.41
CA LEU A 161 -18.33 12.27 -8.25
C LEU A 161 -19.20 13.47 -8.64
N LYS A 162 -18.72 14.71 -8.49
CA LYS A 162 -19.42 15.92 -8.94
C LYS A 162 -19.50 16.07 -10.47
N GLN A 163 -18.72 15.31 -11.25
CA GLN A 163 -18.71 15.40 -12.72
C GLN A 163 -19.78 14.55 -13.39
N LEU A 164 -20.45 13.67 -12.62
CA LEU A 164 -21.51 12.80 -13.11
C LEU A 164 -22.74 13.62 -13.51
N THR A 165 -23.38 13.23 -14.62
CA THR A 165 -24.61 13.87 -15.12
C THR A 165 -25.80 12.93 -15.19
N GLY A 166 -25.57 11.63 -15.35
CA GLY A 166 -26.65 10.64 -15.37
C GLY A 166 -27.34 10.49 -14.00
N ASN A 167 -28.61 10.08 -14.00
CA ASN A 167 -29.33 9.75 -12.78
C ASN A 167 -28.63 8.64 -11.99
N ILE A 168 -28.58 8.78 -10.67
CA ILE A 168 -28.06 7.77 -9.74
C ILE A 168 -29.24 7.21 -8.95
N ASP A 169 -29.40 5.89 -8.94
CA ASP A 169 -30.52 5.26 -8.23
C ASP A 169 -30.19 5.10 -6.75
N ILE A 170 -28.98 4.64 -6.45
CA ILE A 170 -28.51 4.36 -5.09
C ILE A 170 -27.16 5.03 -4.88
N PHE A 171 -27.03 5.77 -3.78
CA PHE A 171 -25.76 6.35 -3.35
C PHE A 171 -25.38 5.82 -1.97
N LEU A 172 -24.13 5.38 -1.81
CA LEU A 172 -23.61 4.78 -0.58
C LEU A 172 -22.54 5.69 0.03
N THR A 173 -22.64 5.98 1.33
CA THR A 173 -21.57 6.59 2.14
C THR A 173 -21.50 5.92 3.50
N HIS A 174 -20.32 5.81 4.11
CA HIS A 174 -20.25 5.23 5.45
C HIS A 174 -20.80 6.19 6.50
N ASP A 175 -20.24 7.39 6.58
CA ASP A 175 -20.78 8.45 7.42
C ASP A 175 -22.02 9.13 6.79
N TRP A 176 -22.82 9.76 7.62
CA TRP A 176 -24.08 10.37 7.19
C TRP A 176 -23.81 11.72 6.50
N PRO A 177 -24.63 12.14 5.53
CA PRO A 177 -24.65 13.52 5.07
C PRO A 177 -24.88 14.50 6.22
N LEU A 178 -24.06 15.56 6.28
CA LEU A 178 -24.18 16.59 7.33
C LEU A 178 -25.59 17.18 7.37
N GLY A 179 -26.22 17.17 8.54
CA GLY A 179 -27.53 17.81 8.75
C GLY A 179 -28.72 16.99 8.24
N ILE A 180 -28.52 15.73 7.82
CA ILE A 180 -29.59 14.83 7.37
C ILE A 180 -30.69 14.62 8.44
N THR A 181 -30.36 14.82 9.72
CA THR A 181 -31.29 14.65 10.84
C THR A 181 -32.52 15.57 10.73
N ARG A 182 -32.39 16.73 10.09
CA ARG A 182 -33.48 17.71 9.89
C ARG A 182 -34.56 17.24 8.94
N TYR A 183 -34.28 16.18 8.17
CA TYR A 183 -35.18 15.60 7.18
C TYR A 183 -35.90 14.33 7.67
N GLY A 184 -35.70 13.98 8.95
CA GLY A 184 -36.36 12.86 9.62
C GLY A 184 -36.81 13.22 11.03
N ASP A 185 -37.10 12.22 11.85
CA ASP A 185 -37.53 12.44 13.24
C ASP A 185 -36.32 12.60 14.18
N GLU A 186 -35.77 13.81 14.22
CA GLU A 186 -34.65 14.16 15.09
C GLU A 186 -34.97 13.97 16.58
N ASN A 187 -36.24 14.13 16.99
CA ASN A 187 -36.64 13.94 18.38
C ASN A 187 -36.52 12.47 18.81
N VAL A 188 -36.92 11.53 17.96
CA VAL A 188 -36.74 10.10 18.20
C VAL A 188 -35.25 9.74 18.21
N LEU A 189 -34.46 10.27 17.26
CA LEU A 189 -33.01 10.07 17.25
C LEU A 189 -32.35 10.54 18.56
N LEU A 190 -32.70 11.73 19.05
CA LEU A 190 -32.14 12.29 20.27
C LEU A 190 -32.62 11.60 21.55
N LYS A 191 -33.78 10.91 21.52
CA LYS A 191 -34.18 10.01 22.61
C LYS A 191 -33.28 8.78 22.68
N GLU A 192 -32.95 8.18 21.53
CA GLU A 192 -32.06 7.01 21.46
C GLU A 192 -30.58 7.37 21.67
N LYS A 193 -30.16 8.55 21.18
CA LYS A 193 -28.76 9.03 21.18
C LYS A 193 -28.66 10.49 21.67
N PRO A 194 -28.89 10.76 22.97
CA PRO A 194 -28.92 12.14 23.48
C PRO A 194 -27.63 12.95 23.26
N PHE A 195 -26.48 12.27 23.19
CA PHE A 195 -25.18 12.89 22.99
C PHE A 195 -25.00 13.54 21.62
N PHE A 196 -25.80 13.17 20.61
CA PHE A 196 -25.79 13.84 19.30
C PHE A 196 -26.33 15.26 19.33
N LYS A 197 -27.02 15.68 20.41
CA LYS A 197 -27.65 17.01 20.49
C LYS A 197 -26.67 18.16 20.23
N ASN A 198 -25.47 18.08 20.82
CA ASN A 198 -24.45 19.11 20.65
C ASN A 198 -23.83 19.07 19.24
N ASP A 199 -23.57 17.87 18.73
CA ASP A 199 -22.97 17.69 17.40
C ASP A 199 -23.92 18.14 16.29
N ILE A 200 -25.21 17.87 16.42
CA ILE A 200 -26.25 18.36 15.50
C ILE A 200 -26.33 19.89 15.55
N LYS A 201 -26.41 20.47 16.76
CA LYS A 201 -26.50 21.92 16.95
C LYS A 201 -25.32 22.67 16.33
N ASN A 202 -24.12 22.08 16.42
CA ASN A 202 -22.87 22.69 15.95
C ASN A 202 -22.49 22.26 14.52
N ASN A 203 -23.35 21.54 13.79
CA ASN A 203 -23.05 21.00 12.45
C ASN A 203 -21.77 20.15 12.40
N MET A 204 -21.58 19.28 13.40
CA MET A 204 -20.45 18.35 13.49
C MET A 204 -20.85 16.89 13.22
N LEU A 205 -22.16 16.58 13.19
CA LEU A 205 -22.66 15.23 12.92
C LEU A 205 -22.80 14.98 11.41
N GLY A 206 -21.86 14.23 10.85
CA GLY A 206 -21.86 13.81 9.45
C GLY A 206 -20.83 14.53 8.57
N SER A 207 -20.90 14.24 7.28
CA SER A 207 -19.96 14.66 6.25
C SER A 207 -20.55 15.80 5.40
N PRO A 208 -19.96 17.02 5.46
CA PRO A 208 -20.30 18.10 4.55
C PRO A 208 -20.20 17.73 3.06
N PRO A 209 -19.13 17.06 2.56
CA PRO A 209 -19.06 16.72 1.15
C PRO A 209 -20.10 15.66 0.73
N SER A 210 -20.49 14.75 1.62
CA SER A 210 -21.58 13.81 1.37
C SER A 210 -22.91 14.54 1.15
N MET A 211 -23.22 15.58 1.95
CA MET A 211 -24.41 16.41 1.72
C MET A 211 -24.33 17.20 0.41
N GLN A 212 -23.15 17.70 0.03
CA GLN A 212 -22.98 18.36 -1.28
C GLN A 212 -23.27 17.42 -2.45
N LEU A 213 -22.86 16.14 -2.36
CA LEU A 213 -23.17 15.15 -3.38
C LEU A 213 -24.65 14.78 -3.40
N LEU A 214 -25.29 14.68 -2.22
CA LEU A 214 -26.73 14.44 -2.11
C LEU A 214 -27.52 15.55 -2.79
N GLU A 215 -27.23 16.82 -2.47
CA GLU A 215 -27.92 17.97 -3.06
C GLU A 215 -27.57 18.22 -4.53
N LEU A 216 -26.46 17.67 -5.03
CA LEU A 216 -26.11 17.75 -6.45
C LEU A 216 -26.88 16.69 -7.26
N HIS A 217 -26.90 15.45 -6.77
CA HIS A 217 -27.39 14.32 -7.55
C HIS A 217 -28.84 13.93 -7.26
N TYR A 218 -29.34 14.20 -6.05
CA TYR A 218 -30.64 13.73 -5.52
C TYR A 218 -30.97 12.30 -5.97
N PRO A 219 -30.16 11.30 -5.55
CA PRO A 219 -30.40 9.91 -5.90
C PRO A 219 -31.73 9.41 -5.34
N SER A 220 -32.32 8.36 -5.91
CA SER A 220 -33.58 7.80 -5.40
C SER A 220 -33.43 7.30 -3.95
N TYR A 221 -32.28 6.68 -3.66
CA TYR A 221 -31.93 6.15 -2.34
C TYR A 221 -30.53 6.60 -1.92
N TRP A 222 -30.38 6.91 -0.64
CA TRP A 222 -29.09 7.17 0.00
C TRP A 222 -28.95 6.25 1.21
N PHE A 223 -27.91 5.43 1.24
CA PHE A 223 -27.66 4.49 2.34
C PHE A 223 -26.38 4.84 3.10
N SER A 224 -26.47 4.81 4.43
CA SER A 224 -25.34 5.07 5.33
C SER A 224 -25.30 4.19 6.58
N ALA A 225 -24.21 4.27 7.33
CA ALA A 225 -23.99 3.50 8.56
C ALA A 225 -23.29 4.35 9.64
N HIS A 226 -22.22 3.83 10.25
CA HIS A 226 -21.31 4.49 11.19
C HIS A 226 -21.88 4.87 12.58
N LEU A 227 -23.05 5.51 12.63
CA LEU A 227 -23.60 6.07 13.87
C LEU A 227 -24.33 5.05 14.78
N HIS A 228 -24.37 3.77 14.37
CA HIS A 228 -24.93 2.66 15.14
C HIS A 228 -26.35 2.94 15.66
N CYS A 229 -27.22 3.37 14.76
CA CYS A 229 -28.66 3.51 14.95
C CYS A 229 -29.38 3.48 13.60
N LYS A 230 -30.65 3.06 13.62
CA LYS A 230 -31.50 3.17 12.44
C LYS A 230 -32.07 4.59 12.37
N PHE A 231 -31.97 5.21 11.20
CA PHE A 231 -32.61 6.50 10.93
C PHE A 231 -33.08 6.57 9.49
N ALA A 232 -34.24 7.18 9.27
CA ALA A 232 -34.80 7.37 7.95
C ALA A 232 -35.21 8.82 7.78
N ALA A 233 -34.99 9.35 6.58
CA ALA A 233 -35.30 10.73 6.24
C ALA A 233 -35.71 10.85 4.76
N LEU A 234 -36.46 11.91 4.45
CA LEU A 234 -36.87 12.25 3.09
C LEU A 234 -36.30 13.62 2.74
N VAL A 235 -35.39 13.65 1.76
CA VAL A 235 -34.76 14.90 1.32
C VAL A 235 -35.38 15.33 -0.01
N PRO A 236 -36.25 16.36 -0.01
CA PRO A 236 -36.81 16.89 -1.25
C PRO A 236 -35.77 17.68 -2.03
N GLU A 237 -35.82 17.57 -3.35
CA GLU A 237 -35.03 18.38 -4.26
C GLU A 237 -35.42 19.86 -4.16
N LYS A 238 -34.42 20.73 -4.00
CA LYS A 238 -34.63 22.18 -3.95
C LYS A 238 -35.21 22.67 -5.29
N GLY A 239 -36.49 23.07 -5.28
CA GLY A 239 -37.18 23.56 -6.46
C GLY A 239 -37.53 22.48 -7.50
N GLY A 240 -37.38 21.21 -7.14
CA GLY A 240 -37.68 20.07 -8.02
C GLY A 240 -38.78 19.17 -7.45
N THR A 241 -38.95 18.01 -8.09
CA THR A 241 -39.98 17.02 -7.71
C THR A 241 -39.39 15.73 -7.15
N ARG A 242 -38.06 15.55 -7.24
CA ARG A 242 -37.39 14.36 -6.73
C ARG A 242 -37.33 14.38 -5.21
N VAL A 243 -37.34 13.19 -4.62
CA VAL A 243 -37.17 12.98 -3.18
C VAL A 243 -36.19 11.83 -2.97
N THR A 244 -35.09 12.11 -2.30
CA THR A 244 -34.12 11.09 -1.89
C THR A 244 -34.60 10.42 -0.60
N LYS A 245 -34.70 9.09 -0.63
CA LYS A 245 -35.00 8.27 0.55
C LYS A 245 -33.70 7.90 1.25
N PHE A 246 -33.41 8.58 2.36
CA PHE A 246 -32.26 8.27 3.20
C PHE A 246 -32.58 7.15 4.18
N LEU A 247 -31.69 6.17 4.29
CA LEU A 247 -31.73 5.12 5.31
C LEU A 247 -30.33 4.88 5.87
N ALA A 248 -30.22 5.01 7.18
CA ALA A 248 -29.07 4.52 7.93
C ALA A 248 -29.44 3.35 8.82
N LEU A 249 -28.52 2.42 9.00
CA LEU A 249 -28.72 1.19 9.78
C LEU A 249 -27.65 1.03 10.87
N ASP A 250 -28.00 0.22 11.86
CA ASP A 250 -27.13 -0.08 13.01
C ASP A 250 -26.06 -1.12 12.63
N LYS A 251 -25.18 -1.47 13.57
CA LYS A 251 -24.21 -2.56 13.40
C LYS A 251 -24.81 -3.93 13.70
N CYS A 252 -24.24 -4.97 13.09
CA CYS A 252 -24.63 -6.37 13.26
C CYS A 252 -24.45 -6.83 14.72
N LEU A 253 -25.48 -6.65 15.54
CA LEU A 253 -25.53 -7.07 16.94
C LEU A 253 -26.94 -7.54 17.31
N PRO A 254 -27.07 -8.40 18.34
CA PRO A 254 -28.37 -8.86 18.80
C PRO A 254 -29.35 -7.73 19.08
N LYS A 255 -30.59 -7.88 18.58
CA LYS A 255 -31.71 -6.93 18.75
C LYS A 255 -31.48 -5.55 18.12
N ARG A 256 -30.44 -5.38 17.29
CA ARG A 256 -30.20 -4.14 16.53
C ARG A 256 -30.87 -4.20 15.17
N LYS A 257 -31.15 -3.02 14.60
CA LYS A 257 -31.76 -2.87 13.27
C LYS A 257 -30.64 -2.67 12.24
N PHE A 258 -29.85 -3.72 12.02
CA PHE A 258 -28.63 -3.68 11.20
C PHE A 258 -28.88 -3.99 9.73
N LEU A 259 -29.93 -4.76 9.43
CA LEU A 259 -30.30 -5.18 8.09
C LEU A 259 -31.72 -4.73 7.73
N GLN A 260 -31.94 -4.29 6.49
CA GLN A 260 -33.27 -4.01 5.94
C GLN A 260 -33.38 -4.44 4.48
N ILE A 261 -34.45 -5.16 4.12
CA ILE A 261 -34.74 -5.55 2.74
C ILE A 261 -35.59 -4.47 2.06
N LEU A 262 -35.23 -4.13 0.82
CA LEU A 262 -35.93 -3.18 -0.03
C LEU A 262 -36.19 -3.80 -1.40
N GLU A 263 -37.38 -3.53 -1.94
CA GLU A 263 -37.69 -3.83 -3.34
C GLU A 263 -37.44 -2.59 -4.19
N ILE A 264 -36.48 -2.70 -5.10
CA ILE A 264 -36.11 -1.63 -6.02
C ILE A 264 -36.44 -2.07 -7.44
N LYS A 265 -37.13 -1.19 -8.17
CA LYS A 265 -37.46 -1.40 -9.58
C LYS A 265 -36.16 -1.51 -10.38
N HIS A 266 -36.09 -2.52 -11.21
CA HIS A 266 -34.94 -2.83 -12.05
C HIS A 266 -35.44 -3.27 -13.43
N ASN A 267 -34.56 -3.32 -14.41
CA ASN A 267 -34.88 -3.90 -15.70
C ASN A 267 -34.77 -5.43 -15.63
N SER A 268 -35.91 -6.11 -15.71
CA SER A 268 -36.00 -7.57 -15.66
C SER A 268 -35.37 -8.28 -16.85
N ASP A 269 -35.17 -7.56 -17.97
CA ASP A 269 -34.59 -8.13 -19.19
C ASP A 269 -33.05 -8.14 -19.15
N LEU A 270 -32.45 -7.48 -18.14
CA LEU A 270 -31.00 -7.42 -17.95
C LEU A 270 -30.55 -8.44 -16.90
N PRO A 271 -29.39 -9.10 -17.11
CA PRO A 271 -28.84 -10.02 -16.12
C PRO A 271 -28.43 -9.27 -14.84
N LEU A 272 -28.54 -9.95 -13.71
CA LEU A 272 -28.07 -9.49 -12.40
C LEU A 272 -26.57 -9.67 -12.25
N LYS A 273 -25.82 -9.03 -13.16
CA LYS A 273 -24.35 -9.01 -13.16
C LYS A 273 -23.85 -7.57 -13.01
N LEU A 274 -22.71 -7.43 -12.35
CA LEU A 274 -22.06 -6.13 -12.19
C LEU A 274 -21.46 -5.68 -13.53
N HIS A 275 -21.67 -4.42 -13.88
CA HIS A 275 -21.03 -3.75 -15.00
C HIS A 275 -20.39 -2.45 -14.53
N TYR A 276 -19.25 -2.10 -15.12
CA TYR A 276 -18.65 -0.78 -14.94
C TYR A 276 -19.55 0.30 -15.55
N ASP A 277 -19.64 1.46 -14.90
CA ASP A 277 -20.30 2.63 -15.46
C ASP A 277 -19.38 3.38 -16.42
N LEU A 278 -19.81 3.56 -17.68
CA LEU A 278 -18.98 4.17 -18.71
C LEU A 278 -18.65 5.65 -18.43
N GLU A 279 -19.60 6.40 -17.86
CA GLU A 279 -19.37 7.80 -17.51
C GLU A 279 -18.31 7.91 -16.41
N TRP A 280 -18.43 7.07 -15.37
CA TRP A 280 -17.45 6.99 -14.30
C TRP A 280 -16.06 6.57 -14.77
N LEU A 281 -15.96 5.52 -15.59
CA LEU A 281 -14.68 5.11 -16.19
C LEU A 281 -14.03 6.23 -16.98
N THR A 282 -14.84 7.02 -17.70
CA THR A 282 -14.33 8.14 -18.49
C THR A 282 -13.88 9.30 -17.59
N ILE A 283 -14.62 9.61 -16.52
CA ILE A 283 -14.18 10.58 -15.50
C ILE A 283 -12.85 10.14 -14.88
N LEU A 284 -12.72 8.87 -14.52
CA LEU A 284 -11.47 8.31 -13.98
C LEU A 284 -10.31 8.48 -14.97
N TYR A 285 -10.54 8.13 -16.24
CA TYR A 285 -9.53 8.26 -17.30
C TYR A 285 -9.08 9.71 -17.47
N LEU A 286 -10.01 10.65 -17.57
CA LEU A 286 -9.73 12.07 -17.79
C LEU A 286 -9.07 12.74 -16.57
N THR A 287 -9.40 12.29 -15.36
CA THR A 287 -8.90 12.87 -14.09
C THR A 287 -7.77 12.07 -13.44
N ASN A 288 -7.19 11.09 -14.14
CA ASN A 288 -6.13 10.26 -13.57
C ASN A 288 -4.90 11.09 -13.15
N HIS A 289 -4.57 12.12 -13.94
CA HIS A 289 -3.46 13.04 -13.66
C HIS A 289 -3.65 13.91 -12.40
N LEU A 290 -4.86 13.98 -11.84
CA LEU A 290 -5.15 14.71 -10.60
C LEU A 290 -4.87 13.87 -9.35
N LEU A 291 -4.62 12.57 -9.50
CA LEU A 291 -4.26 11.69 -8.39
C LEU A 291 -2.88 12.09 -7.84
N SER A 292 -2.81 12.32 -6.54
CA SER A 292 -1.57 12.63 -5.82
C SER A 292 -1.37 11.66 -4.66
N VAL A 293 -0.12 11.28 -4.46
CA VAL A 293 0.35 10.45 -3.33
C VAL A 293 1.18 11.26 -2.33
N LYS A 294 1.04 12.60 -2.34
CA LYS A 294 1.73 13.51 -1.42
C LYS A 294 0.81 13.90 -0.27
N SER A 295 1.39 14.08 0.91
CA SER A 295 0.66 14.56 2.11
C SER A 295 0.32 16.05 2.08
N GLY A 296 0.94 16.82 1.18
CA GLY A 296 0.66 18.25 1.01
C GLY A 296 -0.71 18.54 0.40
N ILE A 297 -1.16 19.80 0.52
CA ILE A 297 -2.42 20.30 -0.04
C ILE A 297 -2.46 20.09 -1.56
N GLN A 298 -3.55 19.51 -2.04
CA GLN A 298 -3.87 19.21 -3.43
C GLN A 298 -5.15 19.94 -3.80
N TYR A 299 -5.01 20.98 -4.61
CA TYR A 299 -6.14 21.71 -5.16
C TYR A 299 -6.68 20.99 -6.38
N MET A 300 -8.01 20.89 -6.46
CA MET A 300 -8.68 20.41 -7.67
C MET A 300 -8.87 21.60 -8.62
N PRO A 301 -8.84 21.38 -9.95
CA PRO A 301 -9.02 22.45 -10.92
C PRO A 301 -10.32 23.24 -10.68
N GLY A 302 -10.23 24.57 -10.75
CA GLY A 302 -11.36 25.47 -10.55
C GLY A 302 -11.66 26.35 -11.77
N GLN A 303 -12.81 27.03 -11.75
CA GLN A 303 -13.26 27.91 -12.84
C GLN A 303 -12.31 29.08 -13.12
N TYR A 304 -11.47 29.46 -12.15
CA TYR A 304 -10.54 30.58 -12.25
C TYR A 304 -9.16 30.18 -12.78
N ASP A 305 -8.90 28.89 -13.00
CA ASP A 305 -7.65 28.41 -13.60
C ASP A 305 -7.77 28.34 -15.12
N ASN A 306 -6.65 28.54 -15.83
CA ASN A 306 -6.57 28.38 -17.30
C ASN A 306 -6.60 26.90 -17.76
N THR A 307 -7.02 25.97 -16.89
CA THR A 307 -7.00 24.52 -17.14
C THR A 307 -8.43 23.97 -17.18
N ARG A 308 -8.60 22.77 -17.76
CA ARG A 308 -9.90 22.09 -17.76
C ARG A 308 -10.31 21.78 -16.32
N TRP A 309 -11.51 22.22 -15.94
CA TRP A 309 -12.08 21.96 -14.60
C TRP A 309 -13.43 21.23 -14.65
N VAL A 310 -14.11 21.21 -15.80
CA VAL A 310 -15.27 20.35 -16.06
C VAL A 310 -14.80 19.10 -16.77
N PHE A 311 -14.96 17.96 -16.11
CA PHE A 311 -14.59 16.63 -16.63
C PHE A 311 -15.80 15.74 -16.86
N THR A 312 -17.00 16.33 -16.95
CA THR A 312 -18.16 15.64 -17.52
C THR A 312 -17.82 15.13 -18.92
N PRO A 313 -17.89 13.81 -19.16
CA PRO A 313 -17.42 13.25 -20.42
C PRO A 313 -18.33 13.56 -21.61
N THR A 314 -17.72 13.91 -22.72
CA THR A 314 -18.36 13.97 -24.05
C THR A 314 -18.65 12.58 -24.60
N THR A 315 -19.49 12.48 -25.63
CA THR A 315 -19.81 11.20 -26.30
C THR A 315 -18.55 10.59 -26.91
N GLU A 316 -17.70 11.41 -27.54
CA GLU A 316 -16.45 10.99 -28.16
C GLU A 316 -15.46 10.42 -27.13
N GLU A 317 -15.32 11.08 -25.96
CA GLU A 317 -14.49 10.59 -24.87
C GLU A 317 -14.99 9.25 -24.32
N LYS A 318 -16.32 9.08 -24.18
CA LYS A 318 -16.93 7.81 -23.76
C LYS A 318 -16.67 6.71 -24.78
N GLU A 319 -16.77 6.98 -26.07
CA GLU A 319 -16.46 6.00 -27.13
C GLU A 319 -15.00 5.55 -27.11
N ILE A 320 -14.05 6.48 -26.88
CA ILE A 320 -12.63 6.17 -26.75
C ILE A 320 -12.40 5.20 -25.59
N VAL A 321 -13.02 5.46 -24.43
CA VAL A 321 -12.88 4.61 -23.26
C VAL A 321 -13.58 3.27 -23.48
N LEU A 322 -14.78 3.25 -24.04
CA LEU A 322 -15.51 2.00 -24.33
C LEU A 322 -14.71 1.05 -25.24
N LYS A 323 -14.02 1.60 -26.26
CA LYS A 323 -13.13 0.83 -27.15
C LYS A 323 -11.96 0.19 -26.39
N LYS A 324 -11.41 0.85 -25.36
CA LYS A 324 -10.35 0.27 -24.49
C LYS A 324 -10.83 -0.93 -23.69
N PHE A 325 -12.13 -1.03 -23.43
CA PHE A 325 -12.78 -2.16 -22.76
C PHE A 325 -13.37 -3.17 -23.76
N ASN A 326 -12.96 -3.14 -25.03
CA ASN A 326 -13.48 -4.02 -26.08
C ASN A 326 -15.01 -3.98 -26.20
N CYS A 327 -15.61 -2.81 -25.94
CA CYS A 327 -17.06 -2.61 -25.91
C CYS A 327 -17.83 -3.50 -24.92
N ASN A 328 -17.15 -4.07 -23.93
CA ASN A 328 -17.74 -4.89 -22.88
C ASN A 328 -17.43 -4.28 -21.50
N LEU A 329 -18.49 -3.92 -20.77
CA LEU A 329 -18.38 -3.35 -19.44
C LEU A 329 -18.77 -4.33 -18.32
N GLU A 330 -19.08 -5.60 -18.64
CA GLU A 330 -19.30 -6.63 -17.62
C GLU A 330 -18.02 -6.77 -16.76
N ILE A 331 -18.17 -6.65 -15.43
CA ILE A 331 -17.05 -6.80 -14.51
C ILE A 331 -16.63 -8.27 -14.50
N PRO A 332 -15.38 -8.61 -14.89
CA PRO A 332 -14.96 -10.00 -14.98
C PRO A 332 -14.85 -10.63 -13.59
N LEU A 333 -15.23 -11.90 -13.45
CA LEU A 333 -15.05 -12.69 -12.23
C LEU A 333 -13.60 -13.19 -12.12
N ASN A 334 -12.68 -12.28 -11.80
CA ASN A 334 -11.23 -12.52 -11.83
C ASN A 334 -10.56 -12.46 -10.44
N PHE A 335 -11.31 -12.77 -9.38
CA PHE A 335 -10.76 -12.87 -8.03
C PHE A 335 -9.60 -13.86 -7.98
N THR A 336 -8.50 -13.44 -7.35
CA THR A 336 -7.35 -14.29 -7.04
C THR A 336 -6.84 -13.96 -5.64
N GLN A 337 -6.36 -14.97 -4.93
CA GLN A 337 -5.70 -14.76 -3.64
C GLN A 337 -4.33 -14.11 -3.87
N THR A 338 -4.12 -12.95 -3.26
CA THR A 338 -2.88 -12.17 -3.31
C THR A 338 -1.94 -12.42 -2.12
N VAL A 339 -2.41 -12.98 -1.01
CA VAL A 339 -1.63 -13.28 0.21
C VAL A 339 -2.11 -14.59 0.86
N LYS A 340 -1.31 -15.18 1.76
CA LYS A 340 -1.73 -16.33 2.57
C LYS A 340 -2.87 -15.92 3.50
N SER A 341 -3.95 -16.70 3.51
CA SER A 341 -5.07 -16.50 4.43
C SER A 341 -4.69 -16.87 5.86
N TYR A 342 -5.41 -16.31 6.82
CA TYR A 342 -5.36 -16.79 8.21
C TYR A 342 -5.70 -18.28 8.25
N ASN A 343 -4.95 -19.02 9.06
CA ASN A 343 -5.25 -20.40 9.39
C ASN A 343 -5.20 -20.54 10.92
N PRO A 344 -6.33 -20.80 11.60
CA PRO A 344 -6.39 -20.92 13.04
C PRO A 344 -5.60 -22.13 13.58
N ASP A 345 -5.42 -23.18 12.76
CA ASP A 345 -4.69 -24.39 13.13
C ASP A 345 -3.17 -24.24 12.94
N CYS A 346 -2.73 -23.17 12.28
CA CYS A 346 -1.33 -22.87 12.06
C CYS A 346 -0.76 -22.14 13.30
N THR A 347 -0.21 -22.90 14.24
CA THR A 347 0.67 -22.35 15.27
C THR A 347 2.00 -21.97 14.61
N ASP A 348 2.08 -20.81 13.93
CA ASP A 348 3.33 -20.36 13.31
C ASP A 348 4.37 -19.96 14.39
N VAL A 349 5.03 -20.99 14.92
CA VAL A 349 6.41 -20.96 15.44
C VAL A 349 7.26 -21.72 14.42
N SER A 350 7.42 -21.20 13.21
CA SER A 350 8.52 -21.63 12.35
C SER A 350 8.87 -20.55 11.33
N VAL A 351 9.93 -19.81 11.65
CA VAL A 351 10.71 -19.06 10.67
C VAL A 351 11.39 -20.11 9.80
N VAL A 352 10.86 -20.33 8.60
CA VAL A 352 11.57 -21.12 7.59
C VAL A 352 12.73 -20.26 7.11
N SER A 353 13.94 -20.62 7.54
CA SER A 353 15.19 -20.04 7.03
C SER A 353 15.35 -20.45 5.56
N PRO A 354 15.47 -19.50 4.60
CA PRO A 354 15.66 -19.85 3.20
C PRO A 354 17.03 -20.54 3.01
N GLN A 355 17.00 -21.71 2.40
CA GLN A 355 18.20 -22.46 2.03
C GLN A 355 19.10 -21.66 1.07
N LEU A 356 20.39 -21.67 1.41
CA LEU A 356 21.51 -21.03 0.74
C LEU A 356 21.56 -21.36 -0.78
N MET A 357 21.19 -20.41 -1.65
CA MET A 357 21.42 -20.53 -3.10
C MET A 357 22.86 -20.09 -3.46
N VAL A 358 23.84 -20.97 -3.25
CA VAL A 358 25.26 -20.73 -3.58
C VAL A 358 25.58 -20.88 -5.08
N ILE A 359 24.65 -21.39 -5.89
CA ILE A 359 24.98 -21.88 -7.24
C ILE A 359 24.97 -20.78 -8.33
N ILE A 360 24.34 -19.62 -8.09
CA ILE A 360 24.16 -18.60 -9.17
C ILE A 360 25.38 -17.67 -9.31
N ILE A 361 26.21 -17.51 -8.27
CA ILE A 361 27.35 -16.58 -8.27
C ILE A 361 28.54 -17.13 -9.09
N SER A 362 28.73 -18.44 -9.16
CA SER A 362 29.80 -19.06 -9.96
C SER A 362 29.59 -18.89 -11.48
N TYR A 363 28.34 -18.80 -11.94
CA TYR A 363 28.03 -18.76 -13.38
C TYR A 363 28.22 -17.35 -13.97
N ARG A 364 27.94 -16.29 -13.21
CA ARG A 364 28.13 -14.89 -13.68
C ARG A 364 29.58 -14.40 -13.56
N LEU A 365 30.35 -14.88 -12.58
CA LEU A 365 31.80 -14.57 -12.50
C LEU A 365 32.58 -15.22 -13.65
N ASN A 366 32.21 -16.42 -14.10
CA ASN A 366 32.86 -17.10 -15.23
C ASN A 366 32.66 -16.39 -16.60
N GLN A 367 31.57 -15.63 -16.76
CA GLN A 367 31.32 -14.85 -17.98
C GLN A 367 32.19 -13.60 -18.07
N ILE A 368 32.53 -12.99 -16.93
CA ILE A 368 33.36 -11.78 -16.87
C ILE A 368 34.86 -12.13 -17.06
N VAL A 369 35.30 -13.29 -16.55
CA VAL A 369 36.69 -13.75 -16.72
C VAL A 369 37.00 -14.20 -18.16
N ARG A 370 35.98 -14.62 -18.93
CA ARG A 370 36.17 -15.10 -20.31
C ARG A 370 36.44 -14.01 -21.37
N ASN A 371 36.29 -12.74 -21.03
CA ASN A 371 36.50 -11.61 -21.96
C ASN A 371 37.85 -10.89 -21.80
N LEU A 372 38.78 -11.42 -21.00
CA LEU A 372 40.15 -10.89 -20.89
C LEU A 372 41.06 -11.53 -21.93
N ASN A 373 41.66 -10.69 -22.77
CA ASN A 373 42.51 -11.05 -23.91
C ASN A 373 43.72 -11.91 -23.46
N VAL A 374 44.03 -12.99 -24.18
CA VAL A 374 45.09 -13.96 -23.81
C VAL A 374 46.49 -13.31 -23.73
N GLU A 375 46.74 -12.26 -24.52
CA GLU A 375 47.98 -11.48 -24.45
C GLU A 375 48.12 -10.63 -23.18
N ILE A 376 47.01 -10.10 -22.65
CA ILE A 376 47.00 -9.34 -21.39
C ILE A 376 47.31 -10.29 -20.22
N ILE A 377 46.76 -11.50 -20.24
CA ILE A 377 47.04 -12.53 -19.24
C ILE A 377 48.52 -12.93 -19.26
N LEU A 378 49.14 -13.08 -20.44
CA LEU A 378 50.57 -13.39 -20.56
C LEU A 378 51.47 -12.23 -20.10
N TYR A 379 51.12 -10.98 -20.43
CA TYR A 379 51.85 -9.79 -20.01
C TYR A 379 51.78 -9.58 -18.48
N ILE A 380 50.59 -9.75 -17.90
CA ILE A 380 50.38 -9.74 -16.45
C ILE A 380 51.20 -10.85 -15.77
N ARG A 381 51.19 -12.08 -16.30
CA ARG A 381 51.90 -13.22 -15.70
C ARG A 381 53.42 -13.04 -15.67
N ILE A 382 54.01 -12.34 -16.65
CA ILE A 382 55.44 -12.03 -16.71
C ILE A 382 55.82 -10.89 -15.74
N GLN A 383 54.94 -9.89 -15.54
CA GLN A 383 55.18 -8.76 -14.62
C GLN A 383 55.05 -9.15 -13.14
N PHE A 384 54.14 -10.08 -12.80
CA PHE A 384 53.95 -10.58 -11.44
C PHE A 384 55.14 -11.36 -10.89
N TYR A 385 56.03 -11.90 -11.73
CA TYR A 385 57.19 -12.70 -11.29
C TYR A 385 58.30 -11.87 -10.61
N LYS A 386 58.25 -10.53 -10.68
CA LYS A 386 59.24 -9.60 -10.12
C LYS A 386 58.78 -8.83 -8.87
N MET A 387 57.53 -8.99 -8.44
CA MET A 387 56.98 -8.30 -7.26
C MET A 387 57.16 -9.14 -5.98
N ASP A 388 57.27 -8.46 -4.83
CA ASP A 388 57.29 -9.12 -3.52
C ASP A 388 55.98 -9.88 -3.30
N LYS A 389 56.06 -11.14 -2.84
CA LYS A 389 54.91 -12.03 -2.68
C LYS A 389 53.83 -11.40 -1.79
N LEU A 390 54.24 -10.64 -0.78
CA LEU A 390 53.35 -9.95 0.15
C LEU A 390 52.59 -8.80 -0.50
N THR A 391 53.24 -8.05 -1.40
CA THR A 391 52.60 -6.96 -2.15
C THR A 391 51.56 -7.50 -3.12
N ILE A 392 51.85 -8.65 -3.77
CA ILE A 392 50.89 -9.35 -4.63
C ILE A 392 49.66 -9.82 -3.83
N ILE A 393 49.88 -10.43 -2.66
CA ILE A 393 48.80 -10.89 -1.78
C ILE A 393 47.95 -9.69 -1.34
N SER A 394 48.58 -8.62 -0.85
CA SER A 394 47.89 -7.41 -0.42
C SER A 394 47.08 -6.76 -1.55
N GLY A 395 47.66 -6.58 -2.74
CA GLY A 395 46.95 -6.02 -3.90
C GLY A 395 45.76 -6.87 -4.35
N THR A 396 45.88 -8.21 -4.28
CA THR A 396 44.78 -9.13 -4.61
C THR A 396 43.63 -9.02 -3.60
N LEU A 397 43.96 -8.90 -2.32
CA LEU A 397 42.96 -8.75 -1.26
C LEU A 397 42.28 -7.37 -1.34
N PHE A 398 43.01 -6.28 -1.60
CA PHE A 398 42.39 -4.97 -1.86
C PHE A 398 41.42 -5.00 -3.03
N PHE A 399 41.80 -5.68 -4.13
CA PHE A 399 40.90 -5.85 -5.28
C PHE A 399 39.62 -6.62 -4.93
N ALA A 400 39.73 -7.68 -4.12
CA ALA A 400 38.57 -8.41 -3.64
C ALA A 400 37.68 -7.57 -2.72
N ALA A 401 38.27 -6.78 -1.82
CA ALA A 401 37.55 -5.86 -0.94
C ALA A 401 36.78 -4.79 -1.73
N ASP A 402 37.41 -4.22 -2.76
CA ASP A 402 36.80 -3.20 -3.62
C ASP A 402 35.54 -3.74 -4.34
N ILE A 403 35.63 -4.96 -4.90
CA ILE A 403 34.49 -5.63 -5.53
C ILE A 403 33.35 -5.82 -4.54
N PHE A 404 33.63 -6.32 -3.33
CA PHE A 404 32.58 -6.55 -2.32
C PHE A 404 31.93 -5.24 -1.86
N ALA A 405 32.71 -4.18 -1.67
CA ALA A 405 32.19 -2.87 -1.28
C ALA A 405 31.31 -2.25 -2.38
N ILE A 406 31.73 -2.32 -3.65
CA ILE A 406 30.95 -1.83 -4.79
C ILE A 406 29.65 -2.61 -4.94
N VAL A 407 29.70 -3.95 -4.86
CA VAL A 407 28.50 -4.80 -4.93
C VAL A 407 27.55 -4.50 -3.78
N SER A 408 28.08 -4.28 -2.58
CA SER A 408 27.27 -3.89 -1.42
C SER A 408 26.54 -2.56 -1.65
N LEU A 409 27.19 -1.54 -2.24
CA LEU A 409 26.54 -0.26 -2.52
C LEU A 409 25.49 -0.36 -3.63
N ALA A 410 25.73 -1.21 -4.64
CA ALA A 410 24.84 -1.38 -5.77
C ALA A 410 23.54 -2.12 -5.43
N MET A 411 23.56 -3.00 -4.43
CA MET A 411 22.40 -3.82 -4.05
C MET A 411 21.55 -3.18 -2.93
N PRO A 412 20.21 -3.21 -3.04
CA PRO A 412 19.30 -2.60 -2.08
C PRO A 412 19.13 -3.43 -0.79
N ASP A 413 19.76 -4.59 -0.66
CA ASP A 413 19.56 -5.52 0.45
C ASP A 413 20.45 -5.18 1.67
N TRP A 414 20.44 -3.92 2.14
CA TRP A 414 21.11 -3.57 3.41
C TRP A 414 20.23 -3.91 4.62
N ILE A 415 18.94 -3.61 4.52
CA ILE A 415 17.90 -4.01 5.48
C ILE A 415 16.71 -4.57 4.71
N ILE A 416 16.18 -5.70 5.17
CA ILE A 416 15.03 -6.39 4.57
C ILE A 416 13.87 -6.47 5.56
N THR A 417 12.65 -6.33 5.05
CA THR A 417 11.40 -6.45 5.83
C THR A 417 10.25 -6.94 4.96
N ASP A 418 9.42 -7.80 5.54
CA ASP A 418 8.20 -8.32 4.92
C ASP A 418 6.94 -7.51 5.31
N VAL A 419 7.11 -6.47 6.12
CA VAL A 419 6.00 -5.65 6.60
C VAL A 419 5.49 -4.75 5.47
N GLY A 420 4.34 -5.10 4.90
CA GLY A 420 3.72 -4.35 3.80
C GLY A 420 4.11 -4.80 2.38
N GLY A 421 4.88 -5.89 2.26
CA GLY A 421 5.49 -6.36 1.01
C GLY A 421 6.98 -6.68 1.23
N ASP A 422 7.65 -7.25 0.22
CA ASP A 422 9.12 -7.45 0.25
C ASP A 422 9.79 -6.09 0.01
N THR A 423 10.20 -5.43 1.11
CA THR A 423 10.86 -4.13 1.08
C THR A 423 12.33 -4.28 1.43
N ARG A 424 13.17 -3.72 0.56
CA ARG A 424 14.64 -3.79 0.61
C ARG A 424 15.19 -2.38 0.62
N LEU A 425 15.74 -1.99 1.75
CA LEU A 425 16.29 -0.65 1.98
C LEU A 425 17.80 -0.69 1.75
N GLY A 426 18.28 0.11 0.81
CA GLY A 426 19.70 0.28 0.51
C GLY A 426 20.15 1.73 0.55
N LEU A 427 21.47 1.94 0.56
CA LEU A 427 22.05 3.29 0.62
C LEU A 427 21.85 4.08 -0.68
N MET A 428 21.99 3.45 -1.85
CA MET A 428 21.79 4.15 -3.13
C MET A 428 20.34 4.08 -3.63
N TRP A 429 19.72 2.91 -3.47
CA TRP A 429 18.37 2.64 -3.96
C TRP A 429 17.62 1.83 -2.92
N SER A 430 16.32 2.10 -2.82
CA SER A 430 15.39 1.29 -2.06
C SER A 430 14.40 0.66 -3.03
N CYS A 431 14.12 -0.62 -2.87
CA CYS A 431 13.22 -1.37 -3.72
C CYS A 431 12.08 -1.92 -2.87
N MET A 432 10.86 -1.81 -3.39
CA MET A 432 9.69 -2.42 -2.78
C MET A 432 8.95 -3.26 -3.79
N THR A 433 8.56 -4.46 -3.36
CA THR A 433 7.68 -5.34 -4.13
C THR A 433 6.33 -5.40 -3.44
N LEU A 434 5.38 -4.64 -3.96
CA LEU A 434 3.97 -4.81 -3.62
C LEU A 434 3.47 -6.07 -4.33
N TYR A 435 3.00 -7.06 -3.57
CA TYR A 435 2.63 -8.41 -4.02
C TYR A 435 1.99 -8.45 -5.43
N ASN A 436 2.51 -9.33 -6.31
CA ASN A 436 2.14 -9.49 -7.73
C ASN A 436 2.37 -8.28 -8.65
N ARG A 437 3.07 -7.23 -8.20
CA ARG A 437 3.59 -6.16 -9.07
C ARG A 437 5.08 -6.33 -9.29
N PRO A 438 5.62 -5.88 -10.44
CA PRO A 438 7.06 -5.81 -10.63
C PRO A 438 7.69 -4.93 -9.54
N PRO A 439 8.89 -5.27 -9.05
CA PRO A 439 9.58 -4.49 -8.03
C PRO A 439 9.80 -3.06 -8.53
N VAL A 440 9.45 -2.08 -7.70
CA VAL A 440 9.70 -0.66 -8.00
C VAL A 440 10.84 -0.19 -7.12
N CYS A 441 11.90 0.28 -7.76
CA CYS A 441 13.06 0.86 -7.09
C CYS A 441 13.07 2.37 -7.28
N TYR A 442 13.43 3.08 -6.22
CA TYR A 442 13.52 4.53 -6.19
C TYR A 442 14.80 4.95 -5.45
N SER A 443 15.26 6.18 -5.71
CA SER A 443 16.41 6.76 -4.99
C SER A 443 16.07 6.93 -3.51
N SER A 444 16.92 6.40 -2.64
CA SER A 444 16.71 6.50 -1.19
C SER A 444 16.79 7.96 -0.73
N ASN A 445 15.80 8.42 0.02
CA ASN A 445 15.92 9.68 0.76
C ASN A 445 16.60 9.34 2.09
N LEU A 446 17.91 9.60 2.18
CA LEU A 446 18.72 9.17 3.31
C LEU A 446 18.70 10.22 4.43
N GLU A 447 18.49 9.76 5.66
CA GLU A 447 18.78 10.54 6.86
C GLU A 447 20.31 10.78 7.02
N PRO A 448 20.73 11.80 7.79
CA PRO A 448 22.12 12.23 7.87
C PRO A 448 23.13 11.11 8.18
N GLU A 449 22.78 10.17 9.04
CA GLU A 449 23.64 9.04 9.42
C GLU A 449 23.92 8.13 8.22
N TRP A 450 22.87 7.74 7.50
CA TRP A 450 23.01 6.86 6.34
C TRP A 450 23.68 7.56 5.16
N PHE A 451 23.45 8.86 5.01
CA PHE A 451 24.14 9.68 4.03
C PHE A 451 25.65 9.76 4.34
N MET A 452 26.02 9.96 5.61
CA MET A 452 27.43 9.94 6.03
C MET A 452 28.07 8.57 5.83
N ALA A 453 27.37 7.47 6.15
CA ALA A 453 27.85 6.12 5.88
C ALA A 453 28.08 5.90 4.38
N LEU A 454 27.15 6.34 3.52
CA LEU A 454 27.29 6.26 2.06
C LEU A 454 28.53 7.01 1.56
N ILE A 455 28.77 8.24 2.04
CA ILE A 455 29.96 9.03 1.68
C ILE A 455 31.24 8.30 2.10
N CYS A 456 31.30 7.80 3.34
CA CYS A 456 32.46 7.07 3.84
C CYS A 456 32.77 5.83 2.99
N ILE A 457 31.76 5.04 2.60
CA ILE A 457 31.97 3.85 1.77
C ILE A 457 32.37 4.24 0.35
N PHE A 458 31.72 5.24 -0.24
CA PHE A 458 32.02 5.68 -1.60
C PHE A 458 33.45 6.23 -1.73
N VAL A 459 33.86 7.12 -0.82
CA VAL A 459 35.22 7.64 -0.77
C VAL A 459 36.21 6.51 -0.45
N GLY A 460 35.86 5.59 0.46
CA GLY A 460 36.69 4.43 0.76
C GLY A 460 36.94 3.54 -0.46
N CYS A 461 35.94 3.30 -1.32
CA CYS A 461 36.13 2.55 -2.58
C CYS A 461 37.12 3.26 -3.51
N ILE A 462 36.97 4.59 -3.70
CA ILE A 462 37.90 5.39 -4.51
C ILE A 462 39.34 5.26 -3.99
N LEU A 463 39.52 5.30 -2.67
CA LEU A 463 40.84 5.16 -2.06
C LEU A 463 41.39 3.73 -2.20
N ILE A 464 40.57 2.69 -2.09
CA ILE A 464 41.01 1.29 -2.35
C ILE A 464 41.45 1.13 -3.81
N THR A 465 40.66 1.63 -4.76
CA THR A 465 41.04 1.63 -6.18
C THR A 465 42.37 2.36 -6.39
N ALA A 466 42.56 3.53 -5.76
CA ALA A 466 43.82 4.27 -5.81
C ALA A 466 44.97 3.46 -5.20
N THR A 467 44.77 2.78 -4.07
CA THR A 467 45.76 1.89 -3.45
C THR A 467 46.15 0.76 -4.39
N ILE A 468 45.21 0.11 -5.07
CA ILE A 468 45.49 -0.95 -6.05
C ILE A 468 46.39 -0.43 -7.18
N ILE A 469 46.08 0.77 -7.70
CA ILE A 469 46.88 1.42 -8.75
C ILE A 469 48.29 1.73 -8.23
N LEU A 470 48.41 2.29 -7.03
CA LEU A 470 49.71 2.61 -6.40
C LEU A 470 50.53 1.36 -6.11
N LEU A 471 49.90 0.25 -5.71
CA LEU A 471 50.57 -1.04 -5.53
C LEU A 471 51.02 -1.63 -6.87
N ALA A 472 50.25 -1.44 -7.95
CA ALA A 472 50.66 -1.86 -9.28
C ALA A 472 51.84 -1.00 -9.82
N THR A 473 51.79 0.32 -9.63
CA THR A 473 52.86 1.23 -10.06
C THR A 473 54.13 1.11 -9.24
N SER A 474 54.04 0.53 -8.03
CA SER A 474 55.20 0.22 -7.19
C SER A 474 56.22 -0.72 -7.85
N HIS A 475 55.81 -1.40 -8.92
CA HIS A 475 56.72 -2.15 -9.78
C HIS A 475 57.80 -1.27 -10.42
N TRP A 476 57.43 -0.07 -10.87
CA TRP A 476 58.35 0.87 -11.52
C TRP A 476 59.06 1.78 -10.51
N ASP A 477 58.38 2.16 -9.42
CA ASP A 477 58.97 2.97 -8.34
C ASP A 477 58.54 2.47 -6.96
N ARG A 478 59.49 1.89 -6.22
CA ARG A 478 59.24 1.33 -4.88
C ARG A 478 58.90 2.41 -3.83
N ASN A 479 59.19 3.68 -4.08
CA ASN A 479 58.86 4.77 -3.15
C ASN A 479 57.34 4.95 -3.02
N VAL A 480 56.57 4.51 -4.02
CA VAL A 480 55.11 4.62 -4.08
C VAL A 480 54.40 3.74 -3.02
N ILE A 481 55.06 2.68 -2.52
CA ILE A 481 54.49 1.74 -1.53
C ILE A 481 54.09 2.45 -0.23
N SER A 482 54.86 3.45 0.20
CA SER A 482 54.54 4.23 1.41
C SER A 482 53.22 4.98 1.25
N TYR A 483 52.99 5.58 0.07
CA TYR A 483 51.75 6.28 -0.25
C TYR A 483 50.56 5.31 -0.35
N ALA A 484 50.76 4.15 -1.00
CA ALA A 484 49.72 3.11 -1.10
C ALA A 484 49.20 2.68 0.28
N ARG A 485 50.11 2.49 1.26
CA ARG A 485 49.75 2.16 2.65
C ARG A 485 48.92 3.25 3.33
N TRP A 486 49.32 4.52 3.21
CA TRP A 486 48.57 5.60 3.86
C TRP A 486 47.20 5.82 3.23
N VAL A 487 47.09 5.65 1.91
CA VAL A 487 45.82 5.74 1.18
C VAL A 487 44.90 4.58 1.57
N GLY A 488 45.40 3.34 1.60
CA GLY A 488 44.61 2.18 2.01
C GLY A 488 44.24 2.20 3.50
N PHE A 489 45.13 2.67 4.38
CA PHE A 489 44.82 2.90 5.80
C PHE A 489 43.70 3.93 5.97
N THR A 490 43.72 5.00 5.18
CA THR A 490 42.63 5.99 5.19
C THR A 490 41.31 5.37 4.73
N ALA A 491 41.33 4.52 3.71
CA ALA A 491 40.15 3.78 3.26
C ALA A 491 39.60 2.84 4.35
N MET A 492 40.48 2.12 5.06
CA MET A 492 40.12 1.27 6.19
C MET A 492 39.43 2.07 7.30
N VAL A 493 39.96 3.24 7.66
CA VAL A 493 39.34 4.12 8.67
C VAL A 493 37.94 4.56 8.24
N LEU A 494 37.75 4.94 6.97
CA LEU A 494 36.43 5.30 6.44
C LEU A 494 35.43 4.14 6.48
N PHE A 495 35.87 2.92 6.15
CA PHE A 495 35.01 1.73 6.26
C PHE A 495 34.66 1.42 7.72
N CYS A 496 35.60 1.56 8.66
CA CYS A 496 35.32 1.44 10.10
C CYS A 496 34.28 2.47 10.56
N LEU A 497 34.41 3.73 10.14
CA LEU A 497 33.44 4.77 10.46
C LEU A 497 32.06 4.45 9.91
N ALA A 498 31.96 4.01 8.65
CA ALA A 498 30.69 3.61 8.05
C ALA A 498 30.02 2.43 8.79
N ALA A 499 30.80 1.44 9.23
CA ALA A 499 30.30 0.29 9.98
C ALA A 499 29.68 0.67 11.34
N VAL A 500 30.20 1.73 11.97
CA VAL A 500 29.67 2.28 13.24
C VAL A 500 28.49 3.23 12.99
N ILE A 501 28.57 4.07 11.95
CA ILE A 501 27.54 5.07 11.65
C ILE A 501 26.25 4.43 11.15
N PHE A 502 26.33 3.42 10.30
CA PHE A 502 25.14 2.83 9.68
C PHE A 502 24.11 2.31 10.71
N PRO A 503 24.49 1.51 11.74
CA PRO A 503 23.56 1.05 12.76
C PRO A 503 23.00 2.15 13.67
N MET A 504 23.65 3.32 13.78
CA MET A 504 23.07 4.45 14.52
C MET A 504 21.75 4.90 13.90
N GLY A 505 21.61 4.81 12.58
CA GLY A 505 20.41 5.18 11.84
C GLY A 505 19.24 4.18 11.91
N PHE A 506 19.25 3.18 12.80
CA PHE A 506 18.12 2.25 12.93
C PHE A 506 16.89 2.85 13.62
N HIS A 507 17.04 4.05 14.20
CA HIS A 507 15.97 4.78 14.85
C HIS A 507 15.06 5.56 13.87
N ILE A 508 15.35 5.55 12.57
CA ILE A 508 14.55 6.24 11.55
C ILE A 508 13.12 5.69 11.50
N ASP A 509 12.17 6.55 11.15
CA ASP A 509 10.74 6.25 11.19
C ASP A 509 10.35 5.06 10.29
N GLU A 510 11.07 4.82 9.19
CA GLU A 510 10.84 3.68 8.30
C GLU A 510 11.10 2.32 8.98
N ILE A 511 12.07 2.27 9.90
CA ILE A 511 12.45 1.06 10.63
C ILE A 511 11.74 1.00 11.98
N GLY A 512 11.67 2.14 12.68
CA GLY A 512 11.10 2.26 14.02
C GLY A 512 11.90 1.54 15.11
N GLY A 513 13.22 1.38 14.90
CA GLY A 513 14.13 0.72 15.84
C GLY A 513 14.70 1.66 16.91
N GLN A 514 15.78 1.21 17.56
CA GLN A 514 16.64 2.05 18.39
C GLN A 514 18.05 2.05 17.78
N PRO A 515 18.92 3.03 18.09
CA PRO A 515 20.31 3.00 17.60
C PRO A 515 20.96 1.66 17.94
N TYR A 516 21.60 1.03 16.94
CA TYR A 516 22.22 -0.31 17.01
C TYR A 516 21.26 -1.49 17.24
N GLN A 517 19.94 -1.28 17.26
CA GLN A 517 18.97 -2.33 17.50
C GLN A 517 17.80 -2.29 16.49
N LEU A 518 17.78 -3.29 15.61
CA LEU A 518 16.65 -3.50 14.70
C LEU A 518 15.44 -4.07 15.45
N PRO A 519 14.21 -3.67 15.07
CA PRO A 519 13.00 -4.34 15.52
C PRO A 519 12.90 -5.76 14.95
N ASN A 520 12.15 -6.64 15.63
CA ASN A 520 11.97 -8.05 15.22
C ASN A 520 11.38 -8.24 13.81
N SER A 521 10.78 -7.19 13.23
CA SER A 521 10.22 -7.20 11.87
C SER A 521 11.26 -6.92 10.77
N HIS A 522 12.45 -6.47 11.12
CA HIS A 522 13.51 -6.10 10.17
C HIS A 522 14.73 -6.98 10.38
N GLN A 523 15.44 -7.28 9.30
CA GLN A 523 16.68 -8.05 9.35
C GLN A 523 17.76 -7.36 8.54
N VAL A 524 19.01 -7.61 8.93
CA VAL A 524 20.19 -7.18 8.16
C VAL A 524 20.24 -8.01 6.88
N GLY A 525 20.31 -7.35 5.73
CA GLY A 525 20.38 -7.99 4.43
C GLY A 525 21.81 -8.33 3.99
N ILE A 526 21.92 -9.01 2.84
CA ILE A 526 23.20 -9.53 2.32
C ILE A 526 24.19 -8.42 1.96
N SER A 527 23.73 -7.24 1.54
CA SER A 527 24.61 -6.13 1.20
C SER A 527 25.46 -5.72 2.41
N TYR A 528 24.85 -5.51 3.57
CA TYR A 528 25.61 -5.13 4.77
C TYR A 528 26.64 -6.20 5.16
N ILE A 529 26.31 -7.48 5.00
CA ILE A 529 27.26 -8.58 5.24
C ILE A 529 28.45 -8.50 4.27
N LEU A 530 28.21 -8.23 2.98
CA LEU A 530 29.27 -8.05 1.99
C LEU A 530 30.15 -6.83 2.31
N PHE A 531 29.57 -5.74 2.79
CA PHE A 531 30.33 -4.59 3.25
C PHE A 531 31.21 -4.91 4.46
N VAL A 532 30.68 -5.60 5.47
CA VAL A 532 31.48 -6.04 6.64
C VAL A 532 32.62 -6.96 6.19
N LEU A 533 32.35 -7.87 5.24
CA LEU A 533 33.41 -8.71 4.66
C LEU A 533 34.46 -7.87 3.92
N ALA A 534 34.06 -6.87 3.14
CA ALA A 534 34.98 -5.94 2.47
C ALA A 534 35.88 -5.23 3.49
N LEU A 535 35.31 -4.72 4.59
CA LEU A 535 36.06 -4.10 5.68
C LEU A 535 37.11 -5.06 6.26
N TRP A 536 36.73 -6.29 6.60
CA TRP A 536 37.68 -7.28 7.12
C TRP A 536 38.81 -7.58 6.14
N ILE A 537 38.50 -7.74 4.86
CA ILE A 537 39.52 -7.98 3.83
C ILE A 537 40.44 -6.77 3.69
N THR A 538 39.92 -5.54 3.73
CA THR A 538 40.73 -4.31 3.71
C THR A 538 41.70 -4.26 4.89
N VAL A 539 41.25 -4.60 6.10
CA VAL A 539 42.12 -4.68 7.30
C VAL A 539 43.24 -5.70 7.11
N ILE A 540 42.91 -6.90 6.62
CA ILE A 540 43.91 -7.95 6.36
C ILE A 540 44.90 -7.50 5.26
N SER A 541 44.41 -6.83 4.21
CA SER A 541 45.23 -6.31 3.12
C SER A 541 46.26 -5.30 3.60
N GLU A 542 45.86 -4.42 4.53
CA GLU A 542 46.73 -3.43 5.17
C GLU A 542 47.81 -4.08 6.05
N LEU A 543 47.48 -5.14 6.79
CA LEU A 543 48.46 -5.87 7.60
C LEU A 543 49.59 -6.47 6.74
N PHE A 544 49.24 -6.98 5.55
CA PHE A 544 50.21 -7.46 4.57
C PHE A 544 51.00 -6.32 3.91
N ALA A 545 50.34 -5.20 3.56
CA ALA A 545 51.01 -4.02 3.01
C ALA A 545 52.02 -3.41 4.01
N GLY A 546 51.63 -3.35 5.28
CA GLY A 546 52.43 -2.82 6.38
C GLY A 546 53.54 -3.73 6.87
N LYS A 547 53.59 -4.99 6.41
CA LYS A 547 54.52 -6.05 6.87
C LYS A 547 54.49 -6.26 8.40
N VAL A 548 53.34 -5.98 9.03
CA VAL A 548 53.17 -6.02 10.50
C VAL A 548 53.15 -7.47 11.03
N CYS A 549 52.76 -8.44 10.20
CA CYS A 549 52.61 -9.85 10.58
C CYS A 549 53.85 -10.72 10.35
N LEU A 550 55.03 -10.16 10.10
CA LEU A 550 56.26 -10.95 9.92
C LEU A 550 57.08 -10.95 11.21
N PRO A 551 57.54 -12.13 11.69
CA PRO A 551 58.63 -12.15 12.65
C PRO A 551 59.87 -11.53 12.01
N HIS A 552 60.49 -10.57 12.69
CA HIS A 552 61.83 -10.09 12.36
C HIS A 552 62.79 -11.29 12.42
N PHE A 553 63.15 -11.83 11.26
CA PHE A 553 64.26 -12.78 11.09
C PHE A 553 65.30 -12.17 10.18
#